data_AF-M7UIM9-F1
#
_entry.id   AF-M7UIM9-F1
#
_cell.length_a   1.000
_cell.length_b   1.000
_cell.length_c   1.000
_cell.angle_alpha   90.00
_cell.angle_beta   90.00
_cell.angle_gamma   90.00
#
_symmetry.space_group_name_H-M   'P 1'
#
loop_
_entity.id
_entity.type
_entity.pdbx_description
1 polymer ?
#
loop_
_entity_poly.entity_id
_entity_poly.type
_entity_poly.pdbx_seq_one_letter_code
_entity_poly.pdbx_strand_id
1 'polypeptide(L)'
;MIDVAFGGDGATVPLPLTSGPPTRNLGTQEMRLISSPIPQQVDQSKPLWIYQYRNHPSKEWNSFYAFSEHEFLHEDFEIMNYYVSTSLSERNFQTKNVLIVRFVRGEDEEGQQKIVGKRMLLNGEVKQNMGGKTQLVKVCESESERVEVLREFFGITLTEEEIGGVRGRNVELGGSRASVERLEV
;
A
#
# COMPACT_ATOMS: atom_id res chain seq x y z
N MET A 1 -9.54 -10.13 10.69
CA MET A 1 -8.83 -9.73 9.46
C MET A 1 -7.34 -9.61 9.74
N ILE A 2 -6.53 -10.26 8.92
CA ILE A 2 -5.08 -10.08 8.87
C ILE A 2 -4.76 -9.78 7.41
N ASP A 3 -4.23 -8.59 7.14
CA ASP A 3 -3.84 -8.17 5.82
C ASP A 3 -2.45 -7.53 5.92
N VAL A 4 -1.48 -8.21 5.30
CA VAL A 4 -0.07 -7.80 5.29
C VAL A 4 0.35 -7.26 3.92
N ALA A 5 -0.59 -7.12 2.97
CA ALA A 5 -0.31 -6.87 1.56
C ALA A 5 -0.99 -5.61 0.99
N PHE A 6 -1.86 -4.92 1.75
CA PHE A 6 -2.49 -3.68 1.27
C PHE A 6 -1.49 -2.56 0.92
N GLY A 7 -0.38 -2.48 1.66
CA GLY A 7 0.64 -1.45 1.47
C GLY A 7 0.68 -0.44 2.63
N GLY A 8 0.96 0.82 2.31
CA GLY A 8 1.41 1.82 3.29
C GLY A 8 0.42 2.14 4.41
N ASP A 9 -0.88 2.04 4.16
CA ASP A 9 -1.94 2.33 5.15
C ASP A 9 -2.69 1.05 5.58
N GLY A 10 -2.06 -0.11 5.36
CA GLY A 10 -2.55 -1.39 5.84
C GLY A 10 -2.54 -1.47 7.36
N ALA A 11 -3.31 -2.42 7.89
CA ALA A 11 -3.38 -2.67 9.32
C ALA A 11 -2.04 -3.21 9.84
N THR A 12 -1.47 -2.59 10.88
CA THR A 12 -0.23 -3.07 11.50
C THR A 12 -0.45 -4.11 12.59
N VAL A 13 -1.70 -4.35 12.96
CA VAL A 13 -2.11 -5.39 13.93
C VAL A 13 -3.36 -6.11 13.43
N PRO A 14 -3.61 -7.35 13.86
CA PRO A 14 -4.85 -8.06 13.53
C PRO A 14 -6.08 -7.27 13.98
N LEU A 15 -7.09 -7.19 13.12
CA LEU A 15 -8.37 -6.59 13.46
C LEU A 15 -9.43 -7.67 13.72
N PRO A 16 -10.15 -7.64 14.85
CA PRO A 16 -11.33 -8.49 15.05
C PRO A 16 -12.38 -8.22 13.97
N LEU A 17 -13.01 -9.27 13.44
CA LEU A 17 -14.04 -9.16 12.40
C LEU A 17 -15.37 -8.71 13.02
N THR A 18 -15.41 -7.48 13.52
CA THR A 18 -16.53 -6.86 14.22
C THR A 18 -16.64 -5.39 13.85
N SER A 19 -17.85 -4.83 13.89
CA SER A 19 -18.06 -3.37 13.83
C SER A 19 -17.70 -2.74 15.18
N GLY A 20 -16.41 -2.77 15.51
CA GLY A 20 -15.89 -2.41 16.81
C GLY A 20 -15.40 -0.95 16.92
N PRO A 21 -14.91 -0.57 18.11
CA PRO A 21 -14.25 0.72 18.28
C PRO A 21 -12.99 0.84 17.39
N PRO A 22 -12.55 2.07 17.09
CA PRO A 22 -11.28 2.30 16.39
C PRO A 22 -10.11 1.62 17.09
N THR A 23 -9.23 1.01 16.29
CA THR A 23 -7.94 0.49 16.73
C THR A 23 -6.84 1.43 16.25
N ARG A 24 -5.88 1.74 17.12
CA ARG A 24 -4.72 2.57 16.75
C ARG A 24 -3.84 1.83 15.73
N ASN A 25 -3.38 2.56 14.72
CA ASN A 25 -2.43 2.09 13.72
C ASN A 25 -1.11 2.88 13.86
N LEU A 26 -0.42 3.19 12.74
CA LEU A 26 0.82 3.96 12.77
C LEU A 26 0.58 5.41 13.25
N GLY A 27 1.28 5.83 14.31
CA GLY A 27 1.23 7.21 14.79
C GLY A 27 -0.12 7.59 15.41
N THR A 28 -0.79 8.58 14.83
CA THR A 28 -2.16 9.00 15.19
C THR A 28 -3.24 8.37 14.32
N GLN A 29 -2.85 7.50 13.38
CA GLN A 29 -3.80 6.83 12.51
C GLN A 29 -4.68 5.89 13.33
N GLU A 30 -5.94 5.79 12.94
CA GLU A 30 -6.88 4.82 13.47
C GLU A 30 -7.49 4.04 12.31
N MET A 31 -7.80 2.78 12.57
CA MET A 31 -8.42 1.85 11.64
C MET A 31 -9.60 1.16 12.29
N ARG A 32 -10.57 0.75 11.48
CA ARG A 32 -11.71 -0.06 11.93
C ARG A 32 -12.26 -0.90 10.79
N LEU A 33 -13.06 -1.89 11.16
CA LEU A 33 -13.96 -2.57 10.26
C LEU A 33 -15.39 -2.12 10.54
N ILE A 34 -16.16 -1.94 9.48
CA ILE A 34 -17.62 -1.81 9.56
C ILE A 34 -18.26 -2.83 8.63
N SER A 35 -19.42 -3.35 9.03
CA SER A 35 -20.25 -4.22 8.19
C SER A 35 -21.38 -3.38 7.57
N SER A 36 -21.30 -3.11 6.28
CA SER A 36 -22.26 -2.27 5.53
C SER A 36 -22.28 -2.65 4.06
N PRO A 37 -23.39 -2.47 3.32
CA PRO A 37 -23.33 -2.51 1.87
C PRO A 37 -22.49 -1.34 1.34
N ILE A 38 -21.89 -1.52 0.16
CA ILE A 38 -21.24 -0.45 -0.59
C ILE A 38 -22.17 0.10 -1.69
N PRO A 39 -22.02 1.39 -2.10
CA PRO A 39 -22.91 2.01 -3.09
C PRO A 39 -22.98 1.28 -4.43
N GLN A 40 -21.93 0.55 -4.80
CA GLN A 40 -21.83 -0.19 -6.06
C GLN A 40 -22.66 -1.48 -6.08
N GLN A 41 -23.07 -2.02 -4.93
CA GLN A 41 -23.90 -3.23 -4.90
C GLN A 41 -25.33 -2.91 -5.36
N VAL A 42 -25.88 -3.72 -6.25
CA VAL A 42 -27.31 -3.64 -6.60
C VAL A 42 -28.17 -4.11 -5.41
N ASP A 43 -27.76 -5.21 -4.78
CA ASP A 43 -28.42 -5.78 -3.60
C ASP A 43 -27.82 -5.18 -2.32
N GLN A 44 -28.46 -4.14 -1.80
CA GLN A 44 -28.05 -3.43 -0.58
C GLN A 44 -28.31 -4.24 0.71
N SER A 45 -28.93 -5.42 0.63
CA SER A 45 -29.15 -6.29 1.81
C SER A 45 -27.94 -7.15 2.19
N LYS A 46 -26.90 -7.17 1.35
CA LYS A 46 -25.70 -8.00 1.51
C LYS A 46 -24.53 -7.15 2.00
N PRO A 47 -24.30 -7.02 3.32
CA PRO A 47 -23.19 -6.23 3.81
C PRO A 47 -21.84 -6.86 3.45
N LEU A 48 -20.85 -6.00 3.29
CA LEU A 48 -19.44 -6.36 3.20
C LEU A 48 -18.71 -5.82 4.42
N TRP A 49 -17.59 -6.43 4.77
CA TRP A 49 -16.64 -5.84 5.68
C TRP A 49 -15.87 -4.75 4.95
N ILE A 50 -15.89 -3.53 5.47
CA ILE A 50 -15.21 -2.37 4.89
C ILE A 50 -14.08 -1.98 5.83
N TYR A 51 -12.84 -2.03 5.32
CA TYR A 51 -11.69 -1.47 6.02
C TYR A 51 -11.67 0.04 5.85
N GLN A 52 -11.74 0.72 7.00
CA GLN A 52 -11.67 2.17 7.07
C GLN A 52 -10.46 2.62 7.87
N TYR A 53 -9.89 3.75 7.47
CA TYR A 53 -8.83 4.41 8.19
C TYR A 53 -9.09 5.91 8.31
N ARG A 54 -8.44 6.56 9.27
CA ARG A 54 -8.32 8.01 9.35
C ARG A 54 -6.97 8.40 9.90
N ASN A 55 -6.45 9.54 9.46
CA ASN A 55 -5.11 10.00 9.86
C ASN A 55 -5.03 10.57 11.28
N HIS A 56 -6.18 10.94 11.85
CA HIS A 56 -6.29 11.48 13.20
C HIS A 56 -7.74 11.31 13.70
N PRO A 57 -7.99 11.18 15.02
CA PRO A 57 -9.35 11.04 15.56
C PRO A 57 -10.36 12.14 15.18
N SER A 58 -9.84 13.32 14.80
CA SER A 58 -10.65 14.48 14.37
C SER A 58 -10.89 14.54 12.85
N LYS A 59 -10.43 13.54 12.09
CA LYS A 59 -10.59 13.48 10.63
C LYS A 59 -11.70 12.49 10.28
N GLU A 60 -12.28 12.71 9.10
CA GLU A 60 -13.26 11.81 8.51
C GLU A 60 -12.65 10.44 8.21
N TRP A 61 -13.51 9.42 8.21
CA TRP A 61 -13.14 8.07 7.83
C TRP A 61 -13.05 7.95 6.31
N ASN A 62 -11.98 7.32 5.83
CA ASN A 62 -11.82 6.92 4.44
C ASN A 62 -11.97 5.40 4.33
N SER A 63 -12.75 4.94 3.36
CA SER A 63 -12.88 3.52 3.03
C SER A 63 -11.86 3.16 1.94
N PHE A 64 -11.03 2.15 2.18
CA PHE A 64 -10.07 1.69 1.17
C PHE A 64 -10.60 0.51 0.35
N TYR A 65 -10.95 -0.58 1.02
CA TYR A 65 -11.44 -1.78 0.37
C TYR A 65 -12.55 -2.43 1.18
N ALA A 66 -13.33 -3.26 0.50
CA ALA A 66 -14.37 -4.07 1.10
C ALA A 66 -14.20 -5.54 0.69
N PHE A 67 -14.58 -6.46 1.55
CA PHE A 67 -14.49 -7.90 1.30
C PHE A 67 -15.69 -8.64 1.90
N SER A 68 -16.05 -9.76 1.29
CA SER A 68 -16.99 -10.72 1.86
C SER A 68 -16.24 -11.80 2.64
N GLU A 69 -16.97 -12.60 3.42
CA GLU A 69 -16.43 -13.79 4.08
C GLU A 69 -16.46 -15.03 3.18
N HIS A 70 -16.64 -14.84 1.87
CA HIS A 70 -16.60 -15.95 0.92
C HIS A 70 -15.19 -16.54 0.86
N GLU A 71 -15.09 -17.86 0.90
CA GLU A 71 -13.83 -18.55 0.71
C GLU A 71 -13.43 -18.48 -0.77
N PHE A 72 -12.21 -18.01 -1.02
CA PHE A 72 -11.60 -18.02 -2.35
C PHE A 72 -10.60 -19.16 -2.44
N LEU A 73 -10.63 -19.87 -3.57
CA LEU A 73 -9.69 -20.94 -3.89
C LEU A 73 -8.44 -20.37 -4.57
N HIS A 74 -7.43 -21.21 -4.77
CA HIS A 74 -6.19 -20.79 -5.40
C HIS A 74 -6.41 -20.22 -6.80
N GLU A 75 -7.26 -20.88 -7.58
CA GLU A 75 -7.61 -20.53 -8.96
C GLU A 75 -8.30 -19.16 -9.04
N ASP A 76 -9.09 -18.79 -8.03
CA ASP A 76 -9.70 -17.46 -7.96
C ASP A 76 -8.60 -16.39 -7.85
N PHE A 77 -7.60 -16.63 -7.01
CA PHE A 77 -6.46 -15.72 -6.86
C PHE A 77 -5.57 -15.68 -8.10
N GLU A 78 -5.42 -16.79 -8.84
CA GLU A 78 -4.67 -16.80 -10.10
C GLU A 78 -5.30 -15.85 -11.13
N ILE A 79 -6.63 -15.88 -11.26
CA ILE A 79 -7.37 -14.99 -12.18
C ILE A 79 -7.24 -13.52 -11.75
N MET A 80 -7.42 -13.24 -10.46
CA MET A 80 -7.27 -11.89 -9.91
C MET A 80 -5.85 -11.35 -10.12
N ASN A 81 -4.84 -12.18 -9.80
CA ASN A 81 -3.44 -11.83 -9.96
C ASN A 81 -3.07 -11.63 -11.44
N TYR A 82 -3.60 -12.44 -12.35
CA TYR A 82 -3.38 -12.27 -13.78
C TYR A 82 -3.86 -10.89 -14.25
N TYR A 83 -5.08 -10.47 -13.88
CA TYR A 83 -5.56 -9.14 -14.24
C TYR A 83 -4.68 -8.03 -13.67
N VAL A 84 -4.40 -8.08 -12.36
CA VAL A 84 -3.61 -7.03 -11.68
C VAL A 84 -2.18 -6.95 -12.23
N SER A 85 -1.55 -8.07 -12.57
CA SER A 85 -0.16 -8.12 -13.02
C SER A 85 0.04 -7.91 -14.52
N THR A 86 -0.99 -8.07 -15.37
CA THR A 86 -0.81 -8.04 -16.83
C THR A 86 -1.70 -7.06 -17.58
N SER A 87 -2.83 -6.65 -17.00
CA SER A 87 -3.78 -5.78 -17.70
C SER A 87 -3.15 -4.42 -18.02
N LEU A 88 -3.23 -4.02 -19.30
CA LEU A 88 -2.75 -2.73 -19.79
C LEU A 88 -3.76 -1.58 -19.62
N SER A 89 -4.90 -1.84 -18.95
CA SER A 89 -5.90 -0.82 -18.67
C SER A 89 -5.26 0.41 -18.03
N GLU A 90 -5.66 1.61 -18.46
CA GLU A 90 -5.19 2.86 -17.84
C GLU A 90 -5.60 3.00 -16.37
N ARG A 91 -6.58 2.22 -15.91
CA ARG A 91 -6.99 2.17 -14.51
C ARG A 91 -6.17 1.20 -13.67
N ASN A 92 -5.34 0.34 -14.28
CA ASN A 92 -4.54 -0.62 -13.54
C ASN A 92 -3.33 0.10 -12.91
N PHE A 93 -3.36 0.28 -11.59
CA PHE A 93 -2.31 0.96 -10.87
C PHE A 93 -0.98 0.18 -10.89
N GLN A 94 -1.05 -1.15 -10.77
CA GLN A 94 0.10 -2.04 -10.55
C GLN A 94 0.99 -2.20 -11.78
N THR A 95 0.42 -2.21 -12.98
CA THR A 95 1.22 -2.29 -14.24
C THR A 95 1.76 -0.93 -14.68
N LYS A 96 1.33 0.15 -14.05
CA LYS A 96 1.65 1.53 -14.42
C LYS A 96 2.56 2.23 -13.43
N ASN A 97 2.81 1.62 -12.26
CA ASN A 97 3.63 2.21 -11.21
C ASN A 97 4.57 1.17 -10.60
N VAL A 98 5.73 1.63 -10.15
CA VAL A 98 6.58 0.87 -9.22
C VAL A 98 6.24 1.33 -7.81
N LEU A 99 5.60 0.47 -7.02
CA LEU A 99 5.26 0.74 -5.62
C LEU A 99 5.97 -0.26 -4.72
N ILE A 100 6.77 0.24 -3.77
CA ILE A 100 7.39 -0.58 -2.73
C ILE A 100 7.03 0.03 -1.37
N VAL A 101 6.63 -0.81 -0.43
CA VAL A 101 6.29 -0.39 0.92
C VAL A 101 7.11 -1.20 1.91
N ARG A 102 7.64 -0.51 2.92
CA ARG A 102 8.30 -1.14 4.07
C ARG A 102 7.91 -0.46 5.36
N PHE A 103 7.38 -1.23 6.30
CA PHE A 103 7.23 -0.77 7.68
C PHE A 103 8.57 -0.77 8.41
N VAL A 104 8.79 0.26 9.22
CA VAL A 104 10.00 0.45 10.02
C VAL A 104 9.71 0.00 11.44
N ARG A 105 10.51 -0.94 11.94
CA ARG A 105 10.48 -1.40 13.34
C ARG A 105 11.34 -0.49 14.22
N GLY A 106 10.92 -0.34 15.46
CA GLY A 106 11.63 0.33 16.53
C GLY A 106 11.08 -0.11 17.89
N GLU A 107 11.50 0.54 18.95
CA GLU A 107 11.07 0.22 20.32
C GLU A 107 10.08 1.27 20.84
N ASP A 108 9.20 0.87 21.75
CA ASP A 108 8.43 1.80 22.57
C ASP A 108 9.15 2.19 23.86
N GLU A 109 8.47 2.95 24.71
CA GLU A 109 9.03 3.43 25.98
C GLU A 109 9.35 2.29 26.96
N GLU A 110 8.74 1.11 26.77
CA GLU A 110 8.96 -0.10 27.56
C GLU A 110 9.99 -1.05 26.90
N GLY A 111 10.60 -0.66 25.77
CA GLY A 111 11.54 -1.48 25.02
C GLY A 111 10.89 -2.57 24.16
N GLN A 112 9.56 -2.56 24.00
CA GLN A 112 8.87 -3.54 23.17
C GLN A 112 8.95 -3.15 21.69
N GLN A 113 9.21 -4.15 20.84
CA GLN A 113 9.30 -3.94 19.40
C GLN A 113 7.93 -3.59 18.80
N LYS A 114 7.85 -2.46 18.11
CA LYS A 114 6.65 -1.99 17.42
C LYS A 114 6.97 -1.41 16.05
N ILE A 115 5.93 -1.19 15.25
CA ILE A 115 6.04 -0.42 14.02
C ILE A 115 6.02 1.06 14.37
N VAL A 116 7.12 1.76 14.07
CA VAL A 116 7.31 3.19 14.36
C VAL A 116 7.23 4.07 13.12
N GLY A 117 7.19 3.46 11.94
CA GLY A 117 7.13 4.21 10.69
C GLY A 117 6.87 3.34 9.48
N LYS A 118 6.87 3.99 8.33
CA LYS A 118 6.82 3.39 7.01
C LYS A 118 7.67 4.18 6.02
N ARG A 119 8.22 3.46 5.05
CA ARG A 119 8.85 3.98 3.85
C ARG A 119 8.06 3.48 2.65
N MET A 120 7.89 4.36 1.67
CA MET A 120 7.21 4.06 0.43
C MET A 120 8.05 4.59 -0.72
N LEU A 121 8.29 3.77 -1.73
CA LEU A 121 8.78 4.22 -3.02
C LEU A 121 7.60 4.18 -3.98
N LEU A 122 7.31 5.29 -4.63
CA LEU A 122 6.36 5.37 -5.74
C LEU A 122 7.09 5.94 -6.95
N ASN A 123 7.26 5.11 -7.97
CA ASN A 123 8.02 5.38 -9.18
C ASN A 123 9.47 5.78 -8.86
N GLY A 124 9.78 7.07 -8.77
CA GLY A 124 11.10 7.58 -8.37
C GLY A 124 11.12 8.24 -6.99
N GLU A 125 9.98 8.47 -6.35
CA GLU A 125 9.89 9.23 -5.10
C GLU A 125 9.89 8.30 -3.88
N VAL A 126 10.83 8.53 -2.97
CA VAL A 126 10.88 7.87 -1.66
C VAL A 126 10.27 8.78 -0.61
N LYS A 127 9.18 8.34 0.00
CA LYS A 127 8.49 9.01 1.09
C LYS A 127 8.64 8.22 2.38
N GLN A 128 8.75 8.91 3.51
CA GLN A 128 8.83 8.31 4.84
C GLN A 128 7.84 8.98 5.80
N ASN A 129 7.20 8.18 6.63
CA ASN A 129 6.34 8.64 7.71
C ASN A 129 6.69 7.87 8.99
N MET A 130 7.16 8.55 10.02
CA MET A 130 7.55 7.97 11.31
C MET A 130 6.47 8.14 12.39
N GLY A 131 5.20 7.98 12.01
CA GLY A 131 4.05 8.14 12.91
C GLY A 131 3.48 9.56 12.97
N GLY A 132 3.77 10.39 11.96
CA GLY A 132 3.32 11.77 11.88
C GLY A 132 3.05 12.18 10.44
N LYS A 133 3.72 13.25 9.97
CA LYS A 133 3.59 13.72 8.59
C LYS A 133 4.51 12.95 7.65
N THR A 134 4.01 12.61 6.47
CA THR A 134 4.80 12.05 5.37
C THR A 134 5.78 13.10 4.83
N GLN A 135 7.03 12.71 4.64
CA GLN A 135 8.11 13.56 4.13
C GLN A 135 8.75 12.91 2.90
N LEU A 136 9.08 13.71 1.89
CA LEU A 136 9.89 13.27 0.76
C LEU A 136 11.35 13.16 1.21
N VAL A 137 11.97 12.00 1.01
CA VAL A 137 13.33 11.70 1.49
C VAL A 137 14.34 11.65 0.35
N LYS A 138 13.94 11.11 -0.80
CA LYS A 138 14.78 11.02 -2.00
C LYS A 138 13.92 11.02 -3.25
N VAL A 139 14.44 11.56 -4.33
CA VAL A 139 13.92 11.39 -5.70
C VAL A 139 15.01 10.69 -6.49
N CYS A 140 14.66 9.61 -7.17
CA CYS A 140 15.55 8.88 -8.08
C CYS A 140 15.35 9.44 -9.48
N GLU A 141 16.42 9.94 -10.09
CA GLU A 141 16.40 10.44 -11.48
C GLU A 141 16.74 9.35 -12.50
N SER A 142 17.25 8.21 -12.04
CA SER A 142 17.70 7.08 -12.86
C SER A 142 17.33 5.72 -12.26
N GLU A 143 17.32 4.67 -13.10
CA GLU A 143 17.16 3.28 -12.62
C GLU A 143 18.28 2.86 -11.68
N SER A 144 19.52 3.28 -11.93
CA SER A 144 20.65 2.98 -11.05
C SER A 144 20.42 3.51 -9.64
N GLU A 145 19.95 4.75 -9.50
CA GLU A 145 19.60 5.32 -8.20
C GLU A 145 18.43 4.59 -7.56
N ARG A 146 17.43 4.18 -8.36
CA ARG A 146 16.29 3.43 -7.87
C ARG A 146 16.71 2.07 -7.33
N VAL A 147 17.61 1.35 -8.01
CA VAL A 147 18.17 0.08 -7.55
C VAL A 147 18.96 0.25 -6.24
N GLU A 148 19.78 1.30 -6.13
CA GLU A 148 20.48 1.61 -4.87
C GLU A 148 19.49 1.86 -3.73
N VAL A 149 18.41 2.60 -3.99
CA VAL A 149 17.34 2.85 -3.03
C VAL A 149 16.62 1.57 -2.61
N LEU A 150 16.30 0.66 -3.54
CA LEU A 150 15.71 -0.64 -3.21
C LEU A 150 16.58 -1.40 -2.20
N ARG A 151 17.90 -1.40 -2.39
CA ARG A 151 18.85 -2.03 -1.48
C ARG A 151 18.90 -1.32 -0.12
N GLU A 152 19.14 -0.02 -0.11
CA GLU A 152 19.44 0.74 1.11
C GLU A 152 18.20 1.02 1.97
N PHE A 153 17.07 1.35 1.35
CA PHE A 153 15.87 1.77 2.07
C PHE A 153 14.92 0.61 2.34
N PHE A 154 14.89 -0.38 1.44
CA PHE A 154 13.93 -1.47 1.45
C PHE A 154 14.54 -2.85 1.73
N GLY A 155 15.87 -2.99 1.60
CA GLY A 155 16.57 -4.27 1.81
C GLY A 155 16.37 -5.25 0.67
N ILE A 156 16.03 -4.77 -0.53
CA ILE A 156 15.80 -5.59 -1.73
C ILE A 156 17.05 -5.50 -2.60
N THR A 157 17.69 -6.64 -2.85
CA THR A 157 18.81 -6.75 -3.78
C THR A 157 18.34 -7.48 -5.02
N LEU A 158 18.62 -6.89 -6.18
CA LEU A 158 18.26 -7.45 -7.49
C LEU A 158 19.51 -7.99 -8.17
N THR A 159 19.33 -9.06 -8.95
CA THR A 159 20.31 -9.57 -9.90
C THR A 159 20.41 -8.66 -11.12
N GLU A 160 21.48 -8.80 -11.92
CA GLU A 160 21.65 -8.04 -13.17
C GLU A 160 20.50 -8.28 -14.16
N GLU A 161 19.96 -9.50 -14.22
CA GLU A 161 18.81 -9.83 -15.06
C GLU A 161 17.54 -9.07 -14.62
N GLU A 162 17.26 -9.06 -13.32
CA GLU A 162 16.11 -8.34 -12.75
C GLU A 162 16.23 -6.82 -12.92
N ILE A 163 17.45 -6.27 -12.76
CA ILE A 163 17.74 -4.87 -13.05
C ILE A 163 17.47 -4.57 -14.54
N GLY A 164 17.89 -5.46 -15.44
CA GLY A 164 17.66 -5.32 -16.87
C GLY A 164 16.18 -5.40 -17.29
N GLY A 165 15.34 -6.07 -16.50
CA GLY A 165 13.94 -6.34 -16.83
C GLY A 165 13.03 -5.10 -16.93
N VAL A 166 13.43 -3.97 -16.35
CA VAL A 166 12.69 -2.71 -16.42
C VAL A 166 12.94 -1.95 -17.74
N ARG A 167 14.03 -2.25 -18.45
CA ARG A 167 14.40 -1.52 -19.66
C ARG A 167 13.32 -1.61 -20.73
N GLY A 168 12.90 -0.47 -21.27
CA GLY A 168 11.85 -0.35 -22.27
C GLY A 168 10.43 -0.56 -21.73
N ARG A 169 10.25 -0.76 -20.41
CA ARG A 169 8.93 -0.81 -19.79
C ARG A 169 8.39 0.61 -19.62
N ASN A 170 7.07 0.72 -19.55
CA ASN A 170 6.35 1.98 -19.31
C ASN A 170 6.64 2.63 -17.94
N VAL A 171 7.32 1.93 -17.03
CA VAL A 171 7.67 2.40 -15.68
C VAL A 171 9.16 2.73 -15.51
N GLU A 172 9.95 2.64 -16.58
CA GLU A 172 11.36 3.02 -16.62
C GLU A 172 11.51 4.53 -16.39
N LEU A 173 12.34 4.93 -15.43
CA LEU A 173 12.71 6.31 -15.14
C LEU A 173 13.64 6.86 -16.23
N GLY A 174 13.48 8.15 -16.55
CA GLY A 174 14.26 8.80 -17.61
C GLY A 174 13.83 8.40 -19.03
N GLY A 175 12.84 7.51 -19.17
CA GLY A 175 12.16 7.25 -20.43
C GLY A 175 11.31 8.45 -20.87
N SER A 176 11.22 8.70 -22.17
CA SER A 176 10.67 9.93 -22.79
C SER A 176 9.16 10.19 -22.62
N ARG A 177 8.48 9.56 -21.65
CA ARG A 177 7.04 9.75 -21.39
C ARG A 177 6.68 9.50 -19.92
N ALA A 178 6.65 10.54 -19.09
CA ALA A 178 5.71 10.61 -17.97
C ALA A 178 5.61 12.04 -17.41
N SER A 179 4.55 12.73 -17.84
CA SER A 179 3.95 13.86 -17.14
C SER A 179 3.41 13.39 -15.79
N VAL A 180 3.99 13.89 -14.70
CA VAL A 180 3.56 13.58 -13.33
C VAL A 180 2.42 14.52 -12.93
N GLU A 181 1.18 14.00 -12.94
CA GLU A 181 0.15 14.52 -12.04
C GLU A 181 0.46 13.98 -10.63
N ARG A 182 0.78 14.90 -9.72
CA ARG A 182 1.05 14.59 -8.31
C ARG A 182 -0.26 14.14 -7.66
N LEU A 183 -0.38 12.87 -7.34
CA LEU A 183 -1.37 12.41 -6.39
C LEU A 183 -0.89 12.75 -4.98
N GLU A 184 -1.48 13.79 -4.40
CA GLU A 184 -1.51 13.95 -2.95
C GLU A 184 -2.51 12.92 -2.39
N VAL A 185 -2.01 12.03 -1.54
CA VAL A 185 -2.81 11.16 -0.65
C VAL A 185 -2.52 11.61 0.77
#